data_AF-A0A6N2EFR9-F1
#
_entry.id   AF-A0A6N2EFR9-F1
#
_cell.length_a   1.000
_cell.length_b   1.000
_cell.length_c   1.000
_cell.angle_alpha   90.00
_cell.angle_beta   90.00
_cell.angle_gamma   90.00
#
_symmetry.space_group_name_H-M   'P 1'
#
loop_
_entity.id
_entity.type
_entity.pdbx_description
1 polymer ?
#
loop_
_entity_poly.entity_id
_entity_poly.type
_entity_poly.pdbx_seq_one_letter_code
_entity_poly.pdbx_strand_id
1 'polypeptide(L)'
;MNYRRTHSYGFHDQETNIYYFIVEYRVAKPRRPVWFIMPIERPARVYFHKIFLYTYNATHSRLQQRAVLRDEVGYRTSIQSSRFTRSDAGIVFSYISGYSTDQGFVHDVFIVDPHSGEVRPVDAEPAMLETSPLFHQYFGDYQSPYTANPGIVGITELRTTVLAEVSEEEWGLPREW
;
A
#
# COMPACT_ATOMS: atom_id res chain seq x y z
N MET A 1 -19.91 12.68 9.09
CA MET A 1 -18.44 12.83 9.15
C MET A 1 -17.93 13.11 7.76
N ASN A 2 -17.45 14.32 7.49
CA ASN A 2 -16.78 14.65 6.24
C ASN A 2 -15.37 14.04 6.28
N TYR A 3 -15.19 12.87 5.67
CA TYR A 3 -13.86 12.30 5.43
C TYR A 3 -13.11 13.18 4.44
N ARG A 4 -12.44 14.24 4.93
CA ARG A 4 -11.36 14.90 4.19
C ARG A 4 -10.32 13.82 3.91
N ARG A 5 -10.04 13.56 2.63
CA ARG A 5 -9.13 12.51 2.15
C ARG A 5 -7.77 12.59 2.87
N THR A 6 -7.58 11.78 3.91
CA THR A 6 -6.33 11.58 4.67
C THR A 6 -5.60 10.33 4.14
N HIS A 7 -5.47 10.22 2.82
CA HIS A 7 -4.99 9.01 2.16
C HIS A 7 -3.63 9.27 1.50
N SER A 8 -2.62 8.47 1.84
CA SER A 8 -1.30 8.47 1.20
C SER A 8 -1.17 7.20 0.36
N TYR A 9 -0.85 7.35 -0.91
CA TYR A 9 -0.83 6.23 -1.87
C TYR A 9 0.59 5.75 -2.16
N GLY A 10 1.58 6.54 -1.78
CA GLY A 10 2.97 6.15 -1.74
C GLY A 10 3.80 7.10 -0.88
N PHE A 11 5.08 6.77 -0.77
CA PHE A 11 6.07 7.51 -0.03
C PHE A 11 7.37 7.61 -0.82
N HIS A 12 7.82 8.83 -1.07
CA HIS A 12 9.12 9.14 -1.65
C HIS A 12 10.13 9.32 -0.52
N ASP A 13 11.05 8.37 -0.42
CA ASP A 13 12.24 8.54 0.38
C ASP A 13 13.27 9.36 -0.40
N GLN A 14 13.39 10.64 -0.02
CA GLN A 14 14.29 11.60 -0.68
C GLN A 14 15.77 11.25 -0.52
N GLU A 15 16.14 10.53 0.54
CA GLU A 15 17.54 10.13 0.79
C GLU A 15 17.99 9.06 -0.22
N THR A 16 17.15 8.07 -0.47
CA THR A 16 17.45 6.96 -1.40
C THR A 16 16.91 7.20 -2.81
N ASN A 17 16.10 8.25 -2.99
CA ASN A 17 15.31 8.53 -4.19
C ASN A 17 14.41 7.36 -4.63
N ILE A 18 13.83 6.66 -3.64
CA ILE A 18 12.96 5.50 -3.85
C ILE A 18 11.53 5.86 -3.46
N TYR A 19 10.60 5.51 -4.34
CA TYR A 19 9.17 5.57 -4.10
C TYR A 19 8.68 4.21 -3.61
N TYR A 20 7.97 4.17 -2.49
CA TYR A 20 7.31 3.01 -1.92
C TYR A 20 5.81 3.13 -2.13
N PHE A 21 5.16 2.06 -2.56
CA PHE A 21 3.71 2.06 -2.74
C PHE A 21 3.16 0.63 -2.75
N ILE A 22 1.87 0.51 -2.45
CA ILE A 22 1.18 -0.78 -2.40
C ILE A 22 0.34 -0.95 -3.65
N VAL A 23 0.32 -2.16 -4.20
CA VAL A 23 -0.53 -2.53 -5.34
C VAL A 23 -1.45 -3.66 -4.95
N GLU A 24 -2.74 -3.46 -5.22
CA GLU A 24 -3.77 -4.48 -5.08
C GLU A 24 -4.06 -5.10 -6.45
N TYR A 25 -3.76 -6.39 -6.60
CA TYR A 25 -3.98 -7.12 -7.85
C TYR A 25 -5.16 -8.09 -7.70
N ARG A 26 -6.15 -7.95 -8.60
CA ARG A 26 -7.40 -8.71 -8.57
C ARG A 26 -7.75 -9.25 -9.95
N VAL A 27 -8.13 -10.52 -10.01
CA VAL A 27 -8.63 -11.16 -11.24
C VAL A 27 -10.08 -11.58 -11.05
N ALA A 28 -11.00 -10.93 -11.77
CA ALA A 28 -12.45 -11.15 -11.67
C ALA A 28 -13.02 -12.16 -12.69
N LYS A 29 -12.27 -12.47 -13.75
CA LYS A 29 -12.61 -13.52 -14.75
C LYS A 29 -11.33 -14.28 -15.12
N PRO A 30 -11.38 -15.59 -15.42
CA PRO A 30 -10.22 -16.41 -15.81
C PRO A 30 -9.48 -15.99 -17.10
N ARG A 31 -9.79 -14.83 -17.70
CA ARG A 31 -9.27 -14.45 -19.03
C ARG A 31 -9.00 -12.96 -19.25
N ARG A 32 -9.10 -12.09 -18.23
CA ARG A 32 -8.64 -10.69 -18.34
C ARG A 32 -8.10 -10.19 -17.00
N PRO A 33 -6.78 -9.98 -16.86
CA PRO A 33 -6.23 -9.24 -15.73
C PRO A 33 -6.72 -7.80 -15.81
N VAL A 34 -7.03 -7.20 -14.67
CA VAL A 34 -7.36 -5.78 -14.62
C VAL A 34 -6.43 -5.11 -13.60
N TRP A 35 -5.71 -4.11 -14.08
CA TRP A 35 -4.66 -3.38 -13.36
C TRP A 35 -5.27 -2.30 -12.49
N PHE A 36 -4.96 -2.28 -11.19
CA PHE A 36 -5.45 -1.21 -10.33
C PHE A 36 -4.40 -0.75 -9.32
N ILE A 37 -4.05 0.52 -9.42
CA ILE A 37 -3.45 1.27 -8.31
C ILE A 37 -4.62 1.74 -7.42
N MET A 38 -5.40 0.79 -6.85
CA MET A 38 -6.55 0.98 -5.94
C MET A 38 -7.78 1.77 -6.45
N PRO A 39 -8.94 1.70 -5.75
CA PRO A 39 -9.85 0.56 -5.63
C PRO A 39 -10.94 0.56 -6.72
N ILE A 40 -11.61 -0.58 -6.92
CA ILE A 40 -12.68 -0.78 -7.94
C ILE A 40 -13.95 -1.28 -7.31
N GLU A 41 -15.06 -0.84 -7.89
CA GLU A 41 -16.39 -1.38 -7.72
C GLU A 41 -16.44 -2.89 -8.01
N ARG A 42 -17.24 -3.58 -7.19
CA ARG A 42 -17.21 -5.04 -6.98
C ARG A 42 -17.85 -5.82 -8.14
N PRO A 43 -17.15 -6.79 -8.75
CA PRO A 43 -17.78 -7.96 -9.39
C PRO A 43 -17.92 -9.14 -8.41
N ALA A 44 -18.93 -9.98 -8.62
CA ALA A 44 -19.38 -11.02 -7.67
C ALA A 44 -18.47 -12.27 -7.54
N ARG A 45 -17.38 -12.38 -8.31
CA ARG A 45 -16.39 -13.48 -8.19
C ARG A 45 -14.98 -12.95 -8.41
N VAL A 46 -14.12 -13.14 -7.41
CA VAL A 46 -12.67 -12.85 -7.47
C VAL A 46 -11.96 -14.20 -7.42
N TYR A 47 -11.19 -14.52 -8.44
CA TYR A 47 -10.46 -15.79 -8.58
C TYR A 47 -9.04 -15.70 -8.02
N PHE A 48 -8.48 -14.50 -7.99
CA PHE A 48 -7.15 -14.25 -7.49
C PHE A 48 -7.06 -12.86 -6.89
N HIS A 49 -6.38 -12.74 -5.75
CA HIS A 49 -6.31 -11.49 -5.00
C HIS A 49 -5.03 -11.40 -4.15
N LYS A 50 -4.12 -10.52 -4.56
CA LYS A 50 -2.86 -10.26 -3.83
C LYS A 50 -2.65 -8.79 -3.56
N ILE A 51 -1.92 -8.53 -2.49
CA ILE A 51 -1.42 -7.21 -2.15
C ILE A 51 0.11 -7.27 -2.16
N PHE A 52 0.73 -6.35 -2.89
CA PHE A 52 2.18 -6.28 -3.06
C PHE A 52 2.73 -4.95 -2.56
N LEU A 53 3.93 -4.98 -1.99
CA LEU A 53 4.76 -3.78 -1.85
C LEU A 53 5.65 -3.64 -3.08
N TYR A 54 5.63 -2.48 -3.71
CA TYR A 54 6.54 -2.11 -4.78
C TYR A 54 7.46 -0.97 -4.35
N THR A 55 8.64 -0.97 -4.96
CA THR A 55 9.54 0.19 -4.97
C THR A 55 9.82 0.63 -6.40
N TYR A 56 9.86 1.94 -6.62
CA TYR A 56 10.34 2.53 -7.86
C TYR A 56 11.54 3.44 -7.58
N ASN A 57 12.69 3.13 -8.17
CA ASN A 57 13.88 3.97 -8.08
C ASN A 57 13.86 5.00 -9.21
N ALA A 58 13.68 6.27 -8.89
CA ALA A 58 13.56 7.32 -9.90
C ALA A 58 14.89 7.70 -10.57
N THR A 59 16.03 7.36 -9.96
CA THR A 59 17.35 7.58 -10.56
C THR A 59 17.60 6.62 -11.73
N HIS A 60 17.09 5.40 -11.63
CA HIS A 60 17.33 4.33 -12.60
C HIS A 60 16.08 3.90 -13.37
N SER A 61 14.96 4.60 -13.16
CA SER A 61 13.63 4.24 -13.68
C SER A 61 13.30 2.77 -13.52
N ARG A 62 13.54 2.22 -12.33
CA ARG A 62 13.43 0.77 -12.09
C ARG A 62 12.33 0.44 -11.10
N LEU A 63 11.32 -0.28 -11.58
CA LEU A 63 10.30 -0.90 -10.75
C LEU A 63 10.79 -2.23 -10.17
N GLN A 64 10.48 -2.49 -8.89
CA GLN A 64 10.75 -3.76 -8.23
C GLN A 64 9.59 -4.14 -7.31
N GLN A 65 9.10 -5.37 -7.44
CA GLN A 65 8.23 -5.97 -6.44
C GLN A 65 9.08 -6.38 -5.23
N ARG A 66 8.82 -5.80 -4.06
CA ARG A 66 9.58 -6.06 -2.83
C ARG A 66 9.02 -7.19 -2.00
N ALA A 67 7.71 -7.25 -1.85
CA ALA A 67 7.08 -8.26 -1.02
C ALA A 67 5.66 -8.57 -1.48
N VAL A 68 5.22 -9.79 -1.21
CA VAL A 68 3.81 -10.17 -1.20
C VAL A 68 3.31 -9.98 0.24
N LEU A 69 2.45 -9.00 0.45
CA LEU A 69 1.92 -8.65 1.77
C LEU A 69 0.75 -9.57 2.17
N ARG A 70 -0.07 -9.96 1.19
CA ARG A 70 -1.16 -10.93 1.34
C ARG A 70 -1.30 -11.77 0.07
N ASP A 71 -1.39 -13.09 0.21
CA ASP A 71 -1.55 -14.06 -0.89
C ASP A 71 -3.01 -14.52 -1.08
N GLU A 72 -3.78 -14.60 0.02
CA GLU A 72 -5.16 -15.09 0.04
C GLU A 72 -6.10 -14.04 0.62
N VAL A 73 -6.34 -12.99 -0.16
CA VAL A 73 -7.22 -11.92 0.31
C VAL A 73 -8.68 -12.31 0.06
N GLY A 74 -9.45 -12.51 1.13
CA GLY A 74 -10.87 -12.82 1.04
C GLY A 74 -11.65 -11.86 0.15
N TYR A 75 -12.77 -12.32 -0.42
CA TYR A 75 -13.55 -11.64 -1.48
C TYR A 75 -14.08 -10.23 -1.14
N ARG A 76 -13.81 -9.71 0.07
CA ARG A 76 -14.40 -8.48 0.61
C ARG A 76 -13.41 -7.34 0.90
N THR A 77 -12.11 -7.57 0.83
CA THR A 77 -11.13 -6.63 1.40
C THR A 77 -10.41 -5.87 0.31
N SER A 78 -10.96 -4.72 -0.12
CA SER A 78 -10.24 -3.75 -0.96
C SER A 78 -9.39 -2.83 -0.16
N ILE A 79 -8.21 -2.49 -0.67
CA ILE A 79 -7.45 -1.40 -0.07
C ILE A 79 -8.22 -0.10 -0.30
N GLN A 80 -8.92 0.34 0.74
CA GLN A 80 -9.68 1.58 0.70
C GLN A 80 -8.75 2.78 0.92
N SER A 81 -7.71 2.58 1.72
CA SER A 81 -6.69 3.57 1.97
C SER A 81 -5.39 2.92 2.44
N SER A 82 -4.30 3.63 2.19
CA SER A 82 -2.99 3.36 2.75
C SER A 82 -2.43 4.60 3.47
N ARG A 83 -1.49 4.37 4.37
CA ARG A 83 -0.68 5.40 5.03
C ARG A 83 0.77 4.97 4.99
N PHE A 84 1.65 5.95 4.86
CA PHE A 84 3.09 5.76 4.90
C PHE A 84 3.72 6.83 5.78
N THR A 85 4.81 6.49 6.45
CA THR A 85 5.64 7.43 7.19
C THR A 85 7.07 6.89 7.30
N ARG A 86 8.02 7.77 7.64
CA ARG A 86 9.36 7.35 8.03
C ARG A 86 9.46 7.33 9.55
N SER A 87 10.15 6.32 10.07
CA SER A 87 10.48 6.14 11.49
C SER A 87 11.95 5.75 11.63
N ASP A 88 12.48 5.73 12.86
CA ASP A 88 13.83 5.25 13.13
C ASP A 88 14.02 3.76 12.78
N ALA A 89 12.93 2.99 12.73
CA ALA A 89 12.96 1.57 12.36
C ALA A 89 12.90 1.32 10.84
N GLY A 90 12.68 2.35 10.03
CA GLY A 90 12.50 2.25 8.57
C GLY A 90 11.24 2.97 8.07
N ILE A 91 10.80 2.62 6.86
CA ILE A 91 9.56 3.14 6.28
C ILE A 91 8.40 2.28 6.80
N VAL A 92 7.47 2.92 7.52
CA VAL A 92 6.28 2.27 8.08
C VAL A 92 5.11 2.52 7.17
N PHE A 93 4.34 1.49 6.89
CA PHE A 93 3.13 1.64 6.10
C PHE A 93 1.98 0.80 6.65
N SER A 94 0.77 1.27 6.39
CA SER A 94 -0.44 0.53 6.71
C SER A 94 -1.46 0.64 5.60
N TYR A 95 -2.39 -0.31 5.58
CA TYR A 95 -3.57 -0.24 4.74
C TYR A 95 -4.78 -0.86 5.44
N ILE A 96 -5.98 -0.38 5.11
CA ILE A 96 -7.22 -0.96 5.65
C ILE A 96 -7.41 -2.36 5.09
N SER A 97 -7.28 -3.37 5.95
CA SER A 97 -7.41 -4.79 5.63
C SER A 97 -8.77 -5.36 6.01
N GLY A 98 -9.57 -4.63 6.80
CA GLY A 98 -10.89 -5.12 7.22
C GLY A 98 -11.71 -4.11 8.02
N TYR A 99 -12.80 -4.62 8.58
CA TYR A 99 -13.71 -3.86 9.45
C TYR A 99 -14.17 -4.73 10.62
N SER A 100 -13.99 -4.22 11.83
CA SER A 100 -14.53 -4.75 13.09
C SER A 100 -15.84 -4.03 13.41
N THR A 101 -16.90 -4.77 13.71
CA THR A 101 -18.22 -4.21 14.04
C THR A 101 -18.18 -3.28 15.26
N ASP A 102 -17.31 -3.60 16.21
CA ASP A 102 -17.27 -2.94 17.51
C ASP A 102 -16.21 -1.84 17.56
N GLN A 103 -15.18 -1.95 16.71
CA GLN A 103 -13.95 -1.14 16.83
C GLN A 103 -13.55 -0.41 15.55
N GLY A 104 -14.28 -0.57 14.45
CA GLY A 104 -14.08 0.19 13.21
C GLY A 104 -13.09 -0.46 12.24
N PHE A 105 -12.38 0.34 11.45
CA PHE A 105 -11.45 -0.16 10.45
C PHE A 105 -10.26 -0.88 11.07
N VAL A 106 -9.89 -2.00 10.45
CA VAL A 106 -8.73 -2.81 10.81
C VAL A 106 -7.64 -2.55 9.78
N HIS A 107 -6.42 -2.34 10.27
CA HIS A 107 -5.24 -2.01 9.49
C HIS A 107 -4.18 -3.09 9.62
N ASP A 108 -3.60 -3.51 8.50
CA ASP A 108 -2.33 -4.22 8.54
C ASP A 108 -1.21 -3.19 8.56
N VAL A 109 -0.19 -3.40 9.40
CA VAL A 109 0.93 -2.47 9.55
C VAL A 109 2.26 -3.21 9.38
N PHE A 110 3.13 -2.63 8.56
CA PHE A 110 4.42 -3.20 8.20
C PHE A 110 5.52 -2.16 8.29
N ILE A 111 6.75 -2.63 8.48
CA ILE A 111 7.97 -1.85 8.36
C ILE A 111 8.79 -2.44 7.22
N VAL A 112 9.30 -1.58 6.34
CA VAL A 112 10.36 -1.94 5.39
C VAL A 112 11.66 -1.25 5.77
N ASP A 113 12.72 -2.03 5.85
CA ASP A 113 14.08 -1.53 5.97
C ASP A 113 14.49 -0.93 4.60
N PRO A 114 14.83 0.37 4.52
CA PRO A 114 15.12 1.03 3.24
C PRO A 114 16.45 0.58 2.61
N HIS A 115 17.35 -0.04 3.38
CA HIS A 115 18.65 -0.52 2.91
C HIS A 115 18.58 -1.97 2.44
N SER A 116 18.05 -2.87 3.27
CA SER A 116 17.95 -4.30 2.94
C SER A 116 16.73 -4.60 2.07
N GLY A 117 15.68 -3.76 2.15
CA GLY A 117 14.38 -4.03 1.55
C GLY A 117 13.57 -5.09 2.28
N GLU A 118 14.03 -5.55 3.45
CA GLU A 118 13.31 -6.53 4.26
C GLU A 118 12.00 -5.93 4.76
N VAL A 119 10.91 -6.68 4.57
CA VAL A 119 9.57 -6.29 5.02
C VAL A 119 9.16 -7.18 6.17
N ARG A 120 8.77 -6.58 7.30
CA ARG A 120 8.27 -7.29 8.47
C ARG A 120 6.97 -6.68 8.99
N PRO A 121 6.02 -7.49 9.48
CA PRO A 121 4.85 -6.95 10.17
C PRO A 121 5.27 -6.28 11.48
N VAL A 122 4.53 -5.26 11.90
CA VAL A 122 4.78 -4.54 13.16
C VAL A 122 4.44 -5.39 14.39
N ASP A 123 3.56 -6.39 14.24
CA ASP A 123 3.20 -7.33 15.31
C ASP A 123 2.92 -8.73 14.76
N ALA A 124 2.90 -9.73 15.65
CA ALA A 124 2.53 -11.11 15.33
C ALA A 124 1.03 -11.26 15.04
N GLU A 125 0.20 -10.34 15.53
CA GLU A 125 -1.23 -10.30 15.21
C GLU A 125 -1.50 -9.50 13.91
N PRO A 126 -2.17 -10.09 12.92
CA PRO A 126 -2.24 -9.56 11.56
C PRO A 126 -3.25 -8.42 11.37
N ALA A 127 -3.56 -7.63 12.41
CA ALA A 127 -4.65 -6.66 12.39
C ALA A 127 -4.58 -5.68 13.57
N MET A 128 -4.41 -4.38 13.28
CA MET A 128 -4.37 -3.30 14.25
C MET A 128 -5.52 -2.30 14.05
N LEU A 129 -6.05 -1.75 15.14
CA LEU A 129 -7.07 -0.71 15.08
C LEU A 129 -6.41 0.67 15.13
N GLU A 130 -7.06 1.68 14.55
CA GLU A 130 -6.54 3.06 14.63
C GLU A 130 -6.39 3.55 16.07
N THR A 131 -7.28 3.09 16.97
CA THR A 131 -7.25 3.44 18.41
C THR A 131 -6.16 2.71 19.20
N SER A 132 -5.45 1.75 18.59
CA SER A 132 -4.36 1.04 19.25
C SER A 132 -3.22 2.02 19.59
N PRO A 133 -2.68 2.03 20.82
CA PRO A 133 -1.52 2.84 21.17
C PRO A 133 -0.33 2.60 20.24
N LEU A 134 -0.15 1.35 19.79
CA LEU A 134 0.92 0.98 18.87
C LEU A 134 0.66 1.54 17.46
N PHE A 135 -0.59 1.64 17.01
CA PHE A 135 -0.90 2.33 15.75
C PHE A 135 -0.62 3.84 15.86
N HIS A 136 -0.99 4.45 16.99
CA HIS A 136 -0.67 5.84 17.30
C HIS A 136 0.83 6.10 17.48
N GLN A 137 1.63 5.13 17.89
CA GLN A 137 3.08 5.29 17.96
C GLN A 137 3.69 5.60 16.58
N TYR A 138 3.15 4.98 15.51
CA TYR A 138 3.64 5.20 14.15
C TYR A 138 2.91 6.32 13.41
N PHE A 139 1.60 6.47 13.66
CA PHE A 139 0.73 7.37 12.89
C PHE A 139 -0.04 8.37 13.76
N GLY A 140 0.27 8.51 15.05
CA GLY A 140 -0.46 9.37 15.99
C GLY A 140 -0.14 10.85 15.84
N ASP A 141 1.09 11.19 15.44
CA ASP A 141 1.50 12.56 15.14
C ASP A 141 1.04 13.03 13.74
N TYR A 142 0.29 12.19 13.03
CA TYR A 142 -0.35 12.53 11.75
C TYR A 142 -1.58 13.45 11.94
N GLN A 143 -1.47 14.44 12.84
CA GLN A 143 -2.44 15.52 12.96
C GLN A 143 -2.26 16.59 11.87
N SER A 144 -1.09 16.60 11.23
CA SER A 144 -0.81 17.46 10.07
C SER A 144 -1.48 16.88 8.82
N PRO A 145 -2.09 17.71 7.94
CA PRO A 145 -2.65 17.21 6.69
C PRO A 145 -1.59 16.40 5.93
N TYR A 146 -1.99 15.39 5.17
CA TYR A 146 -1.04 14.52 4.45
C TYR A 146 -0.04 15.32 3.58
N THR A 147 -0.44 16.51 3.10
CA THR A 147 0.41 17.47 2.40
C THR A 147 1.60 18.03 3.22
N ALA A 148 1.63 17.82 4.53
CA ALA A 148 2.67 18.31 5.42
C ALA A 148 3.77 17.27 5.70
N ASN A 149 3.59 16.01 5.28
CA ASN A 149 4.67 15.04 5.30
C ASN A 149 5.39 15.08 3.93
N PRO A 150 6.66 15.53 3.87
CA PRO A 150 7.34 15.82 2.61
C PRO A 150 7.56 14.59 1.73
N GLY A 151 7.47 13.38 2.29
CA GLY A 151 7.58 12.14 1.52
C GLY A 151 6.27 11.64 0.93
N ILE A 152 5.08 12.14 1.30
CA ILE A 152 3.84 11.56 0.74
C ILE A 152 3.70 11.88 -0.74
N VAL A 153 3.38 10.82 -1.49
CA VAL A 153 2.98 10.92 -2.89
C VAL A 153 1.50 10.56 -3.03
N GLY A 154 0.76 11.42 -3.73
CA GLY A 154 -0.64 11.18 -4.06
C GLY A 154 -0.80 10.18 -5.21
N ILE A 155 -1.96 9.54 -5.30
CA ILE A 155 -2.23 8.54 -6.36
C ILE A 155 -2.05 9.09 -7.77
N THR A 156 -2.48 10.34 -8.01
CA THR A 156 -2.36 10.97 -9.33
C THR A 156 -0.89 11.14 -9.69
N GLU A 157 -0.09 11.74 -8.83
CA GLU A 157 1.35 11.93 -9.05
C GLU A 157 2.07 10.60 -9.25
N LEU A 158 1.78 9.61 -8.39
CA LEU A 158 2.36 8.28 -8.51
C LEU A 158 2.06 7.66 -9.89
N ARG A 159 0.81 7.74 -10.35
CA ARG A 159 0.40 7.13 -11.62
C ARG A 159 0.85 7.91 -12.85
N THR A 160 0.70 9.23 -12.84
CA THR A 160 0.85 10.07 -14.05
C THR A 160 2.23 10.66 -14.21
N THR A 161 3.04 10.65 -13.16
CA THR A 161 4.36 11.28 -13.15
C THR A 161 5.44 10.26 -12.81
N VAL A 162 5.32 9.57 -11.68
CA VAL A 162 6.36 8.64 -11.21
C VAL A 162 6.40 7.37 -12.07
N LEU A 163 5.23 6.78 -12.33
CA LEU A 163 5.10 5.49 -13.02
C LEU A 163 4.68 5.64 -14.48
N ALA A 164 4.80 6.84 -15.07
CA ALA A 164 4.26 7.14 -16.39
C ALA A 164 4.86 6.27 -17.51
N GLU A 165 6.11 5.84 -17.35
CA GLU A 165 6.86 5.08 -18.36
C GLU A 165 6.98 3.58 -18.02
N VAL A 166 6.38 3.13 -16.92
CA VAL A 166 6.44 1.73 -16.50
C VAL A 166 5.55 0.87 -17.41
N SER A 167 6.16 -0.10 -18.09
CA SER A 167 5.47 -1.07 -18.95
C SER A 167 4.71 -2.15 -18.17
N GLU A 168 3.77 -2.84 -18.81
CA GLU A 168 3.03 -3.96 -18.21
C GLU A 168 3.98 -5.10 -17.79
N GLU A 169 5.04 -5.36 -18.56
CA GLU A 169 6.01 -6.41 -18.30
C GLU A 169 6.81 -6.17 -17.02
N GLU A 170 7.15 -4.92 -16.72
CA GLU A 170 7.95 -4.53 -15.56
C GLU A 170 7.24 -4.75 -14.23
N TRP A 171 5.91 -4.79 -14.24
CA TRP A 171 5.15 -5.13 -13.04
C TRP A 171 5.42 -6.56 -12.58
N GLY A 172 5.86 -7.46 -13.47
CA GLY A 172 6.20 -8.83 -13.10
C GLY A 172 5.03 -9.62 -12.50
N LEU A 173 3.79 -9.18 -12.77
CA LEU A 173 2.59 -9.81 -12.21
C LEU A 173 2.34 -11.16 -12.91
N PRO A 174 1.75 -12.13 -12.21
CA PRO A 174 1.64 -13.46 -12.78
C PRO A 174 0.65 -13.46 -13.96
N ARG A 175 1.05 -14.16 -15.02
CA ARG A 175 0.45 -14.06 -16.37
C ARG A 175 -0.69 -15.05 -16.62
N GLU A 176 -0.82 -16.08 -15.77
CA GLU A 176 -1.75 -17.20 -15.98
C GLU A 176 -2.53 -17.48 -14.67
N TRP A 177 -3.86 -17.49 -14.76
CA TRP A 177 -4.83 -17.82 -13.68
C TRP A 177 -6.07 -18.52 -14.24
#